data_AF-A0A7V9DJ43-F1
#
_entry.id   AF-A0A7V9DJ43-F1
#
_cell.length_a   1.000
_cell.length_b   1.000
_cell.length_c   1.000
_cell.angle_alpha   90.00
_cell.angle_beta   90.00
_cell.angle_gamma   90.00
#
_symmetry.space_group_name_H-M   'P 1'
#
loop_
_entity.id
_entity.type
_entity.pdbx_description
1 polymer ?
#
loop_
_entity_poly.entity_id
_entity_poly.type
_entity_poly.pdbx_seq_one_letter_code
_entity_poly.pdbx_strand_id
1 'polypeptide(L)'
;MWQRSAPGILASMRCSRPLALSCALAALLTALFSPAAGAASGVRFGIQDDAWLAHGPGTLDDRLDRLERLGVDLVRFNIHWNRIEAVRGKPDWREPDLVLEGLRERRIAAVVGLVGSPRWANGGRGPNFAPGAAAFAGFARTAATRYRWVSQWLVWNEPNQAR
;
A
#
# COMPACT_ATOMS: atom_id res chain seq x y z
N MET A 1 -73.72 5.78 44.28
CA MET A 1 -72.71 5.22 43.34
C MET A 1 -71.44 6.05 43.53
N TRP A 2 -70.36 5.42 43.97
CA TRP A 2 -69.11 6.07 44.38
C TRP A 2 -68.24 6.44 43.16
N GLN A 3 -67.60 7.62 43.16
CA GLN A 3 -66.36 7.82 42.41
C GLN A 3 -65.50 8.92 43.06
N ARG A 4 -64.46 8.49 43.78
CA ARG A 4 -63.37 9.33 44.26
C ARG A 4 -62.36 9.49 43.11
N SER A 5 -62.01 10.74 42.81
CA SER A 5 -60.90 11.08 41.91
C SER A 5 -59.58 11.09 42.68
N ALA A 6 -58.54 10.46 42.14
CA ALA A 6 -57.17 10.51 42.67
C ALA A 6 -56.38 11.65 42.00
N PRO A 7 -55.55 12.43 42.72
CA PRO A 7 -54.65 13.40 42.09
C PRO A 7 -53.32 12.75 41.68
N GLY A 8 -52.89 13.01 40.43
CA GLY A 8 -51.56 12.63 39.92
C GLY A 8 -50.47 13.55 40.46
N ILE A 9 -49.37 12.96 40.94
CA ILE A 9 -48.16 13.67 41.38
C ILE A 9 -47.22 13.79 40.18
N LEU A 10 -47.02 15.01 39.66
CA LEU A 10 -45.92 15.33 38.75
C LEU A 10 -44.67 15.64 39.58
N ALA A 11 -43.67 14.75 39.55
CA ALA A 11 -42.37 15.00 40.16
C ALA A 11 -41.56 15.95 39.26
N SER A 12 -41.31 17.18 39.73
CA SER A 12 -40.42 18.13 39.05
C SER A 12 -38.96 17.69 39.24
N MET A 13 -38.29 17.26 38.17
CA MET A 13 -36.83 17.08 38.19
C MET A 13 -36.15 18.46 38.23
N ARG A 14 -35.68 18.89 39.41
CA ARG A 14 -34.82 20.06 39.54
C ARG A 14 -33.38 19.61 39.26
N CYS A 15 -32.84 20.02 38.11
CA CYS A 15 -31.43 19.81 37.79
C CYS A 15 -30.58 20.70 38.72
N SER A 16 -29.76 20.09 39.57
CA SER A 16 -28.91 20.79 40.54
C SER A 16 -27.76 21.51 39.82
N ARG A 17 -27.69 22.84 39.98
CA ARG A 17 -26.63 23.74 39.45
C ARG A 17 -25.19 23.20 39.52
N PRO A 18 -24.72 22.49 40.57
CA PRO A 18 -23.36 21.94 40.58
C PRO A 18 -23.10 20.87 39.51
N LEU A 19 -24.09 20.05 39.12
CA LEU A 19 -23.93 19.11 38.01
C LEU A 19 -23.75 19.83 36.68
N ALA A 20 -24.49 20.92 36.45
CA ALA A 20 -24.39 21.69 35.23
C ALA A 20 -23.01 22.33 35.04
N LEU A 21 -22.40 22.83 36.13
CA LEU A 21 -21.04 23.39 36.14
C LEU A 21 -19.96 22.33 35.89
N SER A 22 -20.08 21.15 36.51
CA SER A 22 -19.14 20.05 36.28
C SER A 22 -19.22 19.52 34.84
N CYS A 23 -20.43 19.42 34.27
CA CYS A 23 -20.60 19.05 32.87
C CYS A 23 -20.03 20.11 31.92
N ALA A 24 -20.22 21.39 32.21
CA ALA A 24 -19.66 22.48 31.40
C ALA A 24 -18.13 22.49 31.44
N LEU A 25 -17.53 22.27 32.61
CA LEU A 25 -16.08 22.20 32.75
C LEU A 25 -15.48 20.97 32.05
N ALA A 26 -16.14 19.81 32.17
CA ALA A 26 -15.73 18.60 31.46
C ALA A 26 -15.80 18.80 29.93
N ALA A 27 -16.85 19.45 29.42
CA ALA A 27 -17.00 19.78 28.00
C ALA A 27 -15.94 20.79 27.51
N LEU A 28 -15.57 21.77 28.35
CA LEU A 28 -14.52 22.73 28.02
C LEU A 28 -13.15 22.06 27.96
N LEU A 29 -12.87 21.15 28.91
CA LEU A 29 -11.62 20.39 28.94
C LEU A 29 -11.52 19.43 27.75
N THR A 30 -12.59 18.73 27.38
CA THR A 30 -12.56 17.89 26.17
C THR A 30 -12.37 18.70 24.91
N ALA A 31 -12.94 19.91 24.81
CA ALA A 31 -12.73 20.78 23.65
C ALA A 31 -11.28 21.31 23.55
N LEU A 32 -10.65 21.64 24.68
CA LEU A 32 -9.27 22.18 24.73
C LEU A 32 -8.19 21.11 24.51
N PHE A 33 -8.46 19.86 24.87
CA PHE A 33 -7.51 18.74 24.74
C PHE A 33 -7.85 17.78 23.59
N SER A 34 -8.86 18.08 22.77
CA SER A 34 -9.14 17.29 21.57
C SER A 34 -8.06 17.57 20.52
N PRO A 35 -7.28 16.58 20.08
CA PRO A 35 -6.42 16.76 18.91
C PRO A 35 -7.33 17.15 17.74
N ALA A 36 -6.95 18.21 17.02
CA ALA A 36 -7.60 18.52 15.76
C ALA A 36 -7.48 17.28 14.87
N ALA A 37 -8.62 16.78 14.38
CA ALA A 37 -8.61 15.71 13.39
C ALA A 37 -7.91 16.25 12.14
N GLY A 38 -6.62 15.92 11.98
CA GLY A 38 -5.93 16.14 10.73
C GLY A 38 -6.62 15.31 9.66
N ALA A 39 -7.06 15.95 8.57
CA ALA A 39 -7.46 15.21 7.38
C ALA A 39 -6.33 14.24 7.01
N ALA A 40 -6.68 13.02 6.59
CA ALA A 40 -5.69 12.07 6.09
C ALA A 40 -4.93 12.72 4.92
N SER A 41 -3.69 13.12 5.18
CA SER A 41 -2.86 13.76 4.17
C SER A 41 -2.31 12.68 3.26
N GLY A 42 -2.69 12.76 1.98
CA GLY A 42 -1.96 12.10 0.90
C GLY A 42 -2.71 10.96 0.24
N VAL A 43 -3.71 11.29 -0.58
CA VAL A 43 -3.96 10.46 -1.76
C VAL A 43 -2.70 10.53 -2.62
N ARG A 44 -2.09 9.39 -2.90
CA ARG A 44 -1.00 9.27 -3.88
C ARG A 44 -1.57 8.72 -5.18
N PHE A 45 -1.21 9.34 -6.29
CA PHE A 45 -1.58 8.88 -7.62
C PHE A 45 -0.45 8.05 -8.20
N GLY A 46 -0.77 6.79 -8.52
CA GLY A 46 0.20 5.85 -9.07
C GLY A 46 -0.23 5.26 -10.40
N ILE A 47 0.75 4.76 -11.14
CA ILE A 47 0.55 4.07 -12.42
C ILE A 47 1.32 2.75 -12.44
N GLN A 48 0.85 1.81 -13.26
CA GLN A 48 1.59 0.62 -13.64
C GLN A 48 1.50 0.42 -15.15
N ASP A 49 2.65 0.39 -15.82
CA ASP A 49 2.81 -0.11 -17.17
C ASP A 49 4.27 -0.52 -17.40
N ASP A 50 4.63 -1.73 -16.94
CA ASP A 50 6.01 -2.22 -16.96
C ASP A 50 6.55 -2.33 -18.39
N ALA A 51 5.69 -2.73 -19.34
CA ALA A 51 6.07 -2.93 -20.73
C ALA A 51 6.36 -1.58 -21.41
N TRP A 52 5.50 -0.59 -21.23
CA TRP A 52 5.75 0.76 -21.73
C TRP A 52 6.98 1.37 -21.04
N LEU A 53 7.12 1.25 -19.72
CA LEU A 53 8.24 1.84 -19.00
C LEU A 53 9.59 1.22 -19.43
N ALA A 54 9.68 -0.10 -19.53
CA ALA A 54 10.92 -0.78 -19.91
C ALA A 54 11.22 -0.71 -21.42
N HIS A 55 10.20 -0.76 -22.28
CA HIS A 55 10.38 -1.01 -23.72
C HIS A 55 9.53 -0.13 -24.64
N GLY A 56 8.87 0.90 -24.11
CA GLY A 56 8.11 1.85 -24.90
C GLY A 56 8.98 2.63 -25.90
N PRO A 57 8.37 3.54 -26.68
CA PRO A 57 9.13 4.41 -27.57
C PRO A 57 10.04 5.36 -26.78
N GLY A 58 11.08 5.87 -27.45
CA GLY A 58 12.08 6.76 -26.85
C GLY A 58 13.06 6.03 -25.93
N THR A 59 13.83 6.80 -25.17
CA THR A 59 14.73 6.28 -24.13
C THR A 59 13.96 5.99 -22.84
N LEU A 60 14.57 5.22 -21.93
CA LEU A 60 14.02 5.02 -20.59
C LEU A 60 13.88 6.37 -19.84
N ASP A 61 14.86 7.25 -19.98
CA ASP A 61 14.83 8.58 -19.36
C ASP A 61 13.66 9.43 -19.88
N ASP A 62 13.39 9.43 -21.19
CA ASP A 62 12.24 10.16 -21.76
C ASP A 62 10.91 9.75 -21.11
N ARG A 63 10.76 8.45 -20.84
CA ARG A 63 9.56 7.87 -20.22
C ARG A 63 9.49 8.18 -18.74
N LEU A 64 10.60 8.10 -18.03
CA LEU A 64 10.69 8.45 -16.61
C LEU A 64 10.43 9.95 -16.39
N ASP A 65 11.01 10.83 -17.21
CA ASP A 65 10.77 12.27 -17.17
C ASP A 65 9.30 12.58 -17.48
N ARG A 66 8.66 11.78 -18.34
CA ARG A 66 7.22 11.92 -18.59
C ARG A 66 6.39 11.63 -17.34
N LEU A 67 6.74 10.60 -16.57
CA LEU A 67 6.06 10.27 -15.32
C LEU A 67 6.24 11.38 -14.27
N GLU A 68 7.46 11.91 -14.15
CA GLU A 68 7.75 13.04 -13.26
C GLU A 68 6.93 14.28 -13.64
N ARG A 69 6.91 14.66 -14.92
CA ARG A 69 6.12 15.81 -15.41
C ARG A 69 4.61 15.66 -15.20
N LEU A 70 4.10 14.43 -15.20
CA LEU A 70 2.69 14.13 -14.93
C LEU A 70 2.34 14.20 -13.43
N GLY A 71 3.34 14.35 -12.54
CA GLY A 71 3.12 14.37 -11.10
C GLY A 71 2.76 13.00 -10.53
N VAL A 72 3.29 11.92 -11.11
CA VAL A 72 3.09 10.56 -10.59
C VAL A 72 3.84 10.41 -9.28
N ASP A 73 3.12 10.09 -8.19
CA ASP A 73 3.71 9.91 -6.86
C ASP A 73 4.41 8.56 -6.72
N LEU A 74 3.89 7.53 -7.40
CA LEU A 74 4.44 6.19 -7.35
C LEU A 74 4.24 5.37 -8.62
N VAL A 75 5.14 4.44 -8.86
CA VAL A 75 5.03 3.44 -9.92
C VAL A 75 4.97 2.05 -9.29
N ARG A 76 3.96 1.25 -9.66
CA ARG A 76 4.01 -0.19 -9.40
C ARG A 76 4.78 -0.85 -10.55
N PHE A 77 5.81 -1.62 -10.21
CA PHE A 77 6.69 -2.27 -11.19
C PHE A 77 6.94 -3.73 -10.79
N ASN A 78 6.78 -4.68 -11.72
CA ASN A 78 7.07 -6.09 -11.43
C ASN A 78 8.51 -6.49 -11.78
N ILE A 79 9.16 -7.11 -10.82
CA ILE A 79 10.37 -7.89 -10.97
C ILE A 79 9.97 -9.33 -11.32
N HIS A 80 10.30 -9.75 -12.54
CA HIS A 80 10.02 -11.09 -13.06
C HIS A 80 11.19 -12.05 -12.78
N TRP A 81 11.06 -12.92 -11.77
CA TRP A 81 12.13 -13.86 -11.39
C TRP A 81 12.51 -14.78 -12.54
N ASN A 82 11.54 -15.22 -13.35
CA ASN A 82 11.77 -16.06 -14.52
C ASN A 82 12.63 -15.39 -15.61
N ARG A 83 12.65 -14.06 -15.67
CA ARG A 83 13.51 -13.31 -16.60
C ARG A 83 14.88 -13.06 -15.99
N ILE A 84 14.89 -12.67 -14.72
CA ILE A 84 16.12 -12.37 -13.98
C ILE A 84 16.99 -13.61 -13.88
N GLU A 85 16.43 -14.74 -13.46
CA GLU A 85 17.19 -15.97 -13.24
C GLU A 85 16.64 -17.10 -14.11
N ALA A 86 16.61 -16.87 -15.42
CA ALA A 86 16.17 -17.88 -16.40
C ALA A 86 16.98 -19.18 -16.27
N VAL A 87 18.27 -19.06 -15.98
CA VAL A 87 19.17 -20.16 -15.63
C VAL A 87 19.56 -20.05 -14.16
N ARG A 88 19.36 -21.13 -13.39
CA ARG A 88 19.67 -21.17 -11.96
C ARG A 88 21.10 -20.73 -11.69
N GLY A 89 21.27 -19.79 -10.76
CA GLY A 89 22.56 -19.24 -10.35
C GLY A 89 23.15 -18.21 -11.31
N LYS A 90 22.43 -17.79 -12.35
CA LYS A 90 22.87 -16.77 -13.32
C LYS A 90 21.86 -15.61 -13.41
N PRO A 91 21.72 -14.80 -12.34
CA PRO A 91 20.78 -13.70 -12.35
C PRO A 91 21.27 -12.53 -13.20
N ASP A 92 20.40 -11.95 -14.02
CA ASP A 92 20.57 -10.67 -14.70
C ASP A 92 19.57 -9.65 -14.15
N TRP A 93 20.08 -8.64 -13.45
CA TRP A 93 19.28 -7.58 -12.83
C TRP A 93 19.23 -6.29 -13.66
N ARG A 94 19.81 -6.27 -14.87
CA ARG A 94 20.04 -5.02 -15.62
C ARG A 94 18.78 -4.19 -15.83
N GLU A 95 17.69 -4.81 -16.25
CA GLU A 95 16.42 -4.11 -16.49
C GLU A 95 15.80 -3.51 -15.22
N PRO A 96 15.54 -4.28 -14.14
CA PRO A 96 14.99 -3.70 -12.92
C PRO A 96 15.95 -2.71 -12.26
N ASP A 97 17.28 -2.87 -12.42
CA ASP A 97 18.24 -1.87 -11.94
C ASP A 97 18.02 -0.51 -12.62
N LEU A 98 18.00 -0.50 -13.96
CA LEU A 98 17.83 0.74 -14.72
C LEU A 98 16.50 1.42 -14.39
N VAL A 99 15.40 0.66 -14.35
CA VAL A 99 14.07 1.22 -14.09
C VAL A 99 13.96 1.74 -12.65
N LEU A 100 14.35 0.94 -11.65
CA LEU A 100 14.18 1.32 -10.25
C LEU A 100 15.14 2.44 -9.85
N GLU A 101 16.37 2.46 -10.37
CA GLU A 101 17.29 3.58 -10.15
C GLU A 101 16.75 4.88 -10.76
N GLY A 102 16.25 4.82 -12.00
CA GLY A 102 15.69 5.98 -12.67
C GLY A 102 14.45 6.57 -11.97
N LEU A 103 13.61 5.71 -11.36
CA LEU A 103 12.52 6.17 -10.48
C LEU A 103 13.06 6.84 -9.22
N ARG A 104 14.09 6.27 -8.59
CA ARG A 104 14.72 6.80 -7.38
C ARG A 104 15.31 8.19 -7.62
N GLU A 105 16.01 8.39 -8.73
CA GLU A 105 16.63 9.67 -9.10
C GLU A 105 15.60 10.80 -9.23
N ARG A 106 14.40 10.47 -9.73
CA ARG A 106 13.26 11.40 -9.89
C ARG A 106 12.37 11.47 -8.64
N ARG A 107 12.77 10.82 -7.55
CA ARG A 107 12.00 10.74 -6.29
C ARG A 107 10.58 10.19 -6.47
N ILE A 108 10.36 9.37 -7.49
CA ILE A 108 9.10 8.65 -7.69
C ILE A 108 9.16 7.37 -6.85
N ALA A 109 8.20 7.17 -5.95
CA ALA A 109 8.19 5.98 -5.10
C ALA A 109 7.92 4.71 -5.91
N ALA A 110 8.48 3.58 -5.51
CA ALA A 110 8.25 2.29 -6.17
C ALA A 110 7.42 1.36 -5.27
N VAL A 111 6.40 0.73 -5.86
CA VAL A 111 5.70 -0.44 -5.31
C VAL A 111 6.13 -1.65 -6.11
N VAL A 112 7.00 -2.49 -5.54
CA VAL A 112 7.68 -3.53 -6.31
C VAL A 112 7.01 -4.88 -6.13
N GLY A 113 6.50 -5.46 -7.22
CA GLY A 113 5.94 -6.80 -7.24
C GLY A 113 6.99 -7.86 -7.57
N LEU A 114 6.99 -8.97 -6.83
CA LEU A 114 7.80 -10.15 -7.16
C LEU A 114 6.91 -11.20 -7.80
N VAL A 115 7.17 -11.52 -9.07
CA VAL A 115 6.30 -12.42 -9.86
C VAL A 115 7.11 -13.35 -10.75
N GLY A 116 6.44 -14.35 -11.32
CA GLY A 116 6.96 -15.17 -12.42
C GLY A 116 8.04 -16.15 -12.00
N SER A 117 7.70 -17.42 -11.80
CA SER A 117 8.67 -18.45 -11.40
C SER A 117 9.54 -18.91 -12.58
N PRO A 118 10.87 -19.04 -12.42
CA PRO A 118 11.66 -19.75 -13.40
C PRO A 118 11.31 -21.23 -13.40
N ARG A 119 11.44 -21.88 -14.57
CA ARG A 119 11.08 -23.30 -14.78
C ARG A 119 11.80 -24.23 -13.80
N TRP A 120 13.05 -23.93 -13.45
CA TRP A 120 13.83 -24.74 -12.53
C TRP A 120 13.36 -24.63 -11.06
N ALA A 121 12.51 -23.66 -10.72
CA ALA A 121 11.99 -23.44 -9.36
C ALA A 121 10.55 -23.92 -9.14
N ASN A 122 9.84 -24.34 -10.20
CA ASN A 122 8.41 -24.69 -10.13
C ASN A 122 8.05 -26.04 -10.80
N GLY A 123 9.06 -26.88 -11.08
CA GLY A 123 8.87 -28.19 -11.70
C GLY A 123 8.66 -28.13 -13.21
N GLY A 124 9.26 -27.17 -13.90
CA GLY A 124 9.19 -27.04 -15.36
C GLY A 124 7.88 -26.44 -15.88
N ARG A 125 7.10 -25.78 -15.02
CA ARG A 125 5.82 -25.16 -15.39
C ARG A 125 6.01 -23.74 -15.90
N GLY A 126 4.95 -23.18 -16.48
CA GLY A 126 4.92 -21.78 -16.90
C GLY A 126 5.16 -20.81 -15.73
N PRO A 127 5.58 -19.56 -16.01
CA PRO A 127 5.97 -18.61 -14.96
C PRO A 127 4.85 -18.24 -13.99
N ASN A 128 3.59 -18.40 -14.41
CA ASN A 128 2.43 -18.12 -13.57
C ASN A 128 2.11 -19.22 -12.55
N PHE A 129 2.85 -20.34 -12.54
CA PHE A 129 2.77 -21.35 -11.49
C PHE A 129 3.71 -21.01 -10.34
N ALA A 130 3.18 -21.09 -9.12
CA ALA A 130 3.92 -20.77 -7.91
C ALA A 130 5.19 -21.65 -7.77
N PRO A 131 6.30 -21.07 -7.31
CA PRO A 131 7.54 -21.80 -7.04
C PRO A 131 7.47 -22.49 -5.66
N GLY A 132 8.50 -23.27 -5.34
CA GLY A 132 8.70 -23.70 -3.95
C GLY A 132 8.90 -22.50 -3.02
N ALA A 133 8.21 -22.48 -1.86
CA ALA A 133 8.19 -21.34 -0.95
C ALA A 133 9.59 -20.90 -0.48
N ALA A 134 10.48 -21.86 -0.16
CA ALA A 134 11.84 -21.55 0.27
C ALA A 134 12.69 -20.89 -0.82
N ALA A 135 12.55 -21.35 -2.07
CA ALA A 135 13.28 -20.77 -3.20
C ALA A 135 12.81 -19.33 -3.47
N PHE A 136 11.51 -19.09 -3.41
CA PHE A 136 10.95 -17.76 -3.57
C PHE A 136 11.29 -16.81 -2.42
N ALA A 137 11.32 -17.30 -1.19
CA ALA A 137 11.79 -16.51 -0.05
C ALA A 137 13.26 -16.08 -0.21
N GLY A 138 14.11 -16.95 -0.77
CA GLY A 138 15.49 -16.62 -1.13
C GLY A 138 15.59 -15.53 -2.20
N PHE A 139 14.78 -15.63 -3.25
CA PHE A 139 14.68 -14.59 -4.27
C PHE A 139 14.17 -13.26 -3.71
N ALA A 140 13.11 -13.29 -2.91
CA ALA A 140 12.54 -12.10 -2.28
C ALA A 140 13.54 -11.41 -1.35
N ARG A 141 14.31 -12.17 -0.56
CA ARG A 141 15.40 -11.63 0.26
C ARG A 141 16.48 -10.97 -0.60
N THR A 142 16.85 -11.58 -1.71
CA THR A 142 17.84 -11.02 -2.65
C THR A 142 17.35 -9.70 -3.24
N ALA A 143 16.11 -9.66 -3.73
CA ALA A 143 15.50 -8.43 -4.28
C ALA A 143 15.42 -7.32 -3.22
N ALA A 144 14.92 -7.61 -2.02
CA ALA A 144 14.82 -6.64 -0.92
C ALA A 144 16.20 -6.13 -0.47
N THR A 145 17.22 -6.98 -0.46
CA THR A 145 18.61 -6.60 -0.13
C THR A 145 19.24 -5.74 -1.22
N ARG A 146 18.88 -5.95 -2.49
CA ARG A 146 19.36 -5.16 -3.63
C ARG A 146 18.73 -3.78 -3.64
N TYR A 147 17.42 -3.71 -3.42
CA TYR A 147 16.65 -2.46 -3.45
C TYR A 147 16.20 -2.03 -2.05
N ARG A 148 17.15 -1.88 -1.11
CA ARG A 148 16.85 -1.58 0.31
C ARG A 148 16.08 -0.28 0.56
N TRP A 149 16.06 0.62 -0.43
CA TRP A 149 15.33 1.87 -0.37
C TRP A 149 13.84 1.71 -0.69
N VAL A 150 13.43 0.59 -1.28
CA VAL A 150 12.03 0.29 -1.59
C VAL A 150 11.33 -0.17 -0.31
N SER A 151 10.30 0.57 0.09
CA SER A 151 9.50 0.31 1.30
C SER A 151 8.22 -0.48 1.03
N GLN A 152 7.74 -0.54 -0.22
CA GLN A 152 6.48 -1.18 -0.58
C GLN A 152 6.72 -2.37 -1.51
N TRP A 153 6.42 -3.57 -1.03
CA TRP A 153 6.61 -4.83 -1.76
C TRP A 153 5.30 -5.59 -1.89
N LEU A 154 5.08 -6.19 -3.05
CA LEU A 154 3.97 -7.12 -3.32
C LEU A 154 4.54 -8.51 -3.57
N VAL A 155 3.97 -9.50 -2.89
CA VAL A 155 4.39 -10.89 -2.97
C VAL A 155 3.40 -11.62 -3.88
N TRP A 156 3.88 -12.00 -5.07
CA TRP A 156 3.09 -12.69 -6.09
C TRP A 156 1.99 -11.83 -6.75
N ASN A 157 1.34 -12.38 -7.78
CA ASN A 157 0.21 -11.77 -8.49
C ASN A 157 -0.91 -12.79 -8.67
N GLU A 158 -2.14 -12.39 -8.32
CA GLU A 158 -3.38 -13.15 -8.58
C GLU A 158 -3.30 -14.65 -8.21
N PRO A 159 -2.93 -14.98 -6.96
CA PRO A 159 -2.78 -16.39 -6.54
C PRO A 159 -4.09 -17.19 -6.60
N ASN A 160 -5.23 -16.50 -6.63
CA ASN A 160 -6.56 -17.08 -6.68
C ASN A 160 -7.01 -17.48 -8.10
N GLN A 161 -6.25 -17.13 -9.15
CA GLN A 161 -6.60 -17.56 -10.50
C GLN A 161 -6.23 -19.04 -10.69
N ALA A 162 -7.20 -19.83 -11.15
CA ALA A 162 -6.95 -21.20 -11.59
C ALA A 162 -5.95 -21.20 -12.76
N ARG A 163 -4.97 -22.10 -12.73
CA ARG A 163 -3.89 -22.25 -13.72
C ARG A 163 -3.84 -23.66 -14.24
#